data_AF-A0A6I3B9A7-F1
#
_entry.id   AF-A0A6I3B9A7-F1
#
_cell.length_a   1.000
_cell.length_b   1.000
_cell.length_c   1.000
_cell.angle_alpha   90.00
_cell.angle_beta   90.00
_cell.angle_gamma   90.00
#
_symmetry.space_group_name_H-M   'P 1'
#
loop_
_entity.id
_entity.type
_entity.pdbx_description
1 polymer ?
#
loop_
_entity_poly.entity_id
_entity_poly.type
_entity_poly.pdbx_seq_one_letter_code
_entity_poly.pdbx_strand_id
1 'polypeptide(L)'
;MPNAKRSQTGELSHVLVCAGSLAEWLATTPDQWKVQIDALVRAVSGENVRYLTICPYGGDNDSNVKAMISSTIISSQGGLVTGDRVSIIAADGLLVVIDTCPDGQQRFVNAVAQLSSNQIIDEAKLAATIVSPASGEPDLTLILGPPTKIPQSLVWELAYSEIVFLDV
;
A
#
# COMPACT_ATOMS: atom_id res chain seq x y z
N MET A 1 9.93 -26.46 9.94
CA MET A 1 9.14 -25.22 9.91
C MET A 1 9.41 -24.45 11.19
N PRO A 2 10.01 -23.25 11.12
CA PRO A 2 9.97 -22.32 12.24
C PRO A 2 8.81 -21.34 12.03
N ASN A 3 7.86 -21.35 12.96
CA ASN A 3 6.93 -20.23 13.14
C ASN A 3 7.74 -18.94 13.23
N ALA A 4 7.46 -17.98 12.36
CA ALA A 4 7.85 -16.59 12.60
C ALA A 4 7.14 -16.16 13.88
N LYS A 5 7.84 -16.25 15.01
CA LYS A 5 7.35 -15.69 16.27
C LYS A 5 7.32 -14.18 16.08
N ARG A 6 6.11 -13.62 15.96
CA ARG A 6 5.83 -12.20 16.21
C ARG A 6 6.62 -11.81 17.47
N SER A 7 7.49 -10.80 17.40
CA SER A 7 8.15 -10.28 18.60
C SER A 7 7.05 -9.84 19.56
N GLN A 8 7.16 -10.22 20.84
CA GLN A 8 6.20 -9.84 21.87
C GLN A 8 6.29 -8.34 22.24
N THR A 9 7.13 -7.58 21.55
CA THR A 9 7.06 -6.13 21.46
C THR A 9 6.23 -5.82 20.22
N GLY A 10 5.01 -5.29 20.38
CA GLY A 10 4.11 -4.90 19.29
C GLY A 10 4.64 -3.69 18.51
N GLU A 11 5.80 -3.84 17.89
CA GLU A 11 6.48 -2.80 17.13
C GLU A 11 5.82 -2.66 15.76
N LEU A 12 5.31 -1.46 15.50
CA LEU A 12 4.68 -1.08 14.24
C LEU A 12 5.77 -0.93 13.16
N SER A 13 5.87 -1.88 12.23
CA SER A 13 6.89 -1.87 11.18
C SER A 13 6.32 -1.49 9.81
N HIS A 14 5.08 -1.87 9.52
CA HIS A 14 4.41 -1.57 8.27
C HIS A 14 3.00 -1.02 8.53
N VAL A 15 2.76 0.21 8.09
CA VAL A 15 1.45 0.86 8.12
C VAL A 15 0.88 0.89 6.71
N LEU A 16 -0.39 0.52 6.56
CA LEU A 16 -1.15 0.69 5.33
C LEU A 16 -2.24 1.75 5.54
N VAL A 17 -2.40 2.65 4.57
CA VAL A 17 -3.46 3.65 4.52
C VAL A 17 -4.28 3.43 3.26
N CYS A 18 -5.55 3.10 3.44
CA CYS A 18 -6.52 2.95 2.37
C CYS A 18 -7.41 4.21 2.34
N ALA A 19 -7.26 5.04 1.29
CA ALA A 19 -7.87 6.37 1.28
C ALA A 19 -8.17 6.87 -0.14
N GLY A 20 -9.34 7.48 -0.33
CA GLY A 20 -9.76 8.08 -1.60
C GLY A 20 -9.97 7.07 -2.73
N SER A 21 -10.76 7.43 -3.72
CA SER A 21 -10.97 6.64 -4.93
C SER A 21 -9.91 6.95 -5.98
N LEU A 22 -9.75 6.05 -6.96
CA LEU A 22 -8.85 6.29 -8.08
C LEU A 22 -9.23 7.55 -8.90
N ALA A 23 -10.52 7.89 -8.94
CA ALA A 23 -11.00 9.13 -9.57
C ALA A 23 -10.57 10.39 -8.80
N GLU A 24 -10.62 10.37 -7.47
CA GLU A 24 -10.12 11.47 -6.63
C GLU A 24 -8.61 11.60 -6.73
N TRP A 25 -7.89 10.47 -6.76
CA TRP A 25 -6.44 10.42 -6.97
C TRP A 25 -6.03 11.06 -8.31
N LEU A 26 -6.81 10.81 -9.38
CA LEU A 26 -6.59 11.42 -10.69
C LEU A 26 -6.83 12.94 -10.67
N ALA A 27 -7.80 13.40 -9.89
CA ALA A 27 -8.10 14.83 -9.74
C ALA A 27 -7.12 15.57 -8.80
N THR A 28 -6.28 14.83 -8.08
CA THR A 28 -5.33 15.39 -7.10
C THR A 28 -4.11 15.97 -7.80
N THR A 29 -3.79 17.23 -7.52
CA THR A 29 -2.65 17.93 -8.14
C THR A 29 -1.30 17.47 -7.57
N PRO A 30 -0.17 17.71 -8.28
CA PRO A 30 1.16 17.40 -7.76
C PRO A 30 1.43 17.96 -6.34
N ASP A 31 1.05 19.22 -6.10
CA ASP A 31 1.27 19.86 -4.79
C ASP A 31 0.40 19.24 -3.70
N GLN A 32 -0.84 18.87 -4.02
CA GLN A 32 -1.72 18.19 -3.07
C GLN A 32 -1.19 16.80 -2.70
N TRP A 33 -0.73 16.03 -3.69
CA TRP A 33 -0.06 14.74 -3.47
C TRP A 33 1.14 14.89 -2.53
N LYS A 34 1.97 15.91 -2.77
CA LYS A 34 3.11 16.20 -1.91
C LYS A 34 2.68 16.48 -0.47
N VAL A 35 1.73 17.39 -0.28
CA VAL A 35 1.24 17.75 1.06
C VAL A 35 0.67 16.55 1.82
N GLN A 36 -0.12 15.71 1.14
CA GLN A 36 -0.76 14.54 1.73
C GLN A 36 0.25 13.46 2.13
N ILE A 37 1.15 13.09 1.21
CA ILE A 37 2.20 12.10 1.50
C ILE A 37 3.11 12.61 2.62
N ASP A 38 3.54 13.86 2.58
CA ASP A 38 4.41 14.43 3.61
C ASP A 38 3.72 14.47 4.99
N ALA A 39 2.39 14.63 5.03
CA ALA A 39 1.61 14.55 6.27
C ALA A 39 1.56 13.12 6.82
N LEU A 40 1.34 12.11 5.97
CA LEU A 40 1.34 10.71 6.39
C LEU A 40 2.72 10.26 6.84
N VAL A 41 3.78 10.64 6.12
CA VAL A 41 5.17 10.39 6.53
C VAL A 41 5.40 10.96 7.92
N ARG A 42 5.10 12.25 8.16
CA ARG A 42 5.28 12.86 9.49
C ARG A 42 4.48 12.17 10.60
N ALA A 43 3.32 11.60 10.29
CA ALA A 43 2.48 10.92 11.27
C ALA A 43 3.04 9.56 11.71
N VAL A 44 3.83 8.90 10.86
CA VAL A 44 4.44 7.59 11.14
C VAL A 44 5.94 7.65 11.42
N SER A 45 6.61 8.76 11.06
CA SER A 45 8.01 9.03 11.34
C SER A 45 8.28 9.08 12.84
N GLY A 46 9.34 8.41 13.29
CA GLY A 46 9.77 8.37 14.70
C GLY A 46 9.29 7.14 15.47
N GLU A 47 8.30 6.44 14.94
CA GLU A 47 7.99 5.06 15.33
C GLU A 47 8.88 4.10 14.51
N ASN A 48 9.09 2.85 14.93
CA ASN A 48 9.93 1.86 14.22
C ASN A 48 9.38 1.43 12.82
N VAL A 49 8.53 2.26 12.22
CA VAL A 49 7.88 2.06 10.93
C VAL A 49 8.93 2.19 9.83
N ARG A 50 9.01 1.16 9.00
CA ARG A 50 9.90 1.07 7.84
C ARG A 50 9.16 1.19 6.53
N TYR A 51 7.88 0.88 6.53
CA TYR A 51 7.02 0.87 5.35
C TYR A 51 5.72 1.61 5.60
N LEU A 52 5.39 2.50 4.67
CA LEU A 52 4.09 3.15 4.58
C LEU A 52 3.49 2.82 3.21
N THR A 53 2.47 1.98 3.16
CA THR A 53 1.73 1.69 1.93
C THR A 53 0.47 2.55 1.86
N ILE A 54 0.21 3.17 0.71
CA ILE A 54 -1.00 3.95 0.43
C ILE A 54 -1.70 3.32 -0.76
N CYS A 55 -2.97 2.95 -0.62
CA CYS A 55 -3.79 2.41 -1.71
C CYS A 55 -5.16 3.11 -1.77
N PRO A 56 -5.82 3.18 -2.94
CA PRO A 56 -7.13 3.80 -3.02
C PRO A 56 -8.16 2.89 -2.36
N TYR A 57 -9.28 3.43 -1.90
CA TYR A 57 -10.44 2.68 -1.41
C TYR A 57 -11.05 1.76 -2.48
N GLY A 58 -10.98 2.19 -3.75
CA GLY A 58 -11.48 1.45 -4.90
C GLY A 58 -11.54 2.32 -6.15
N GLY A 59 -12.17 1.81 -7.20
CA GLY A 59 -12.30 2.48 -8.49
C GLY A 59 -12.10 1.54 -9.67
N ASP A 60 -12.26 2.08 -10.87
CA ASP A 60 -12.07 1.32 -12.10
C ASP A 60 -10.59 1.04 -12.34
N ASN A 61 -10.26 -0.21 -12.67
CA ASN A 61 -8.89 -0.64 -12.94
C ASN A 61 -8.42 -0.24 -14.35
N ASP A 62 -8.40 1.07 -14.63
CA ASP A 62 -7.94 1.65 -15.90
C ASP A 62 -6.42 1.93 -15.87
N SER A 63 -5.67 1.26 -16.75
CA SER A 63 -4.22 1.40 -16.85
C SER A 63 -3.74 2.80 -17.21
N ASN A 64 -4.49 3.55 -18.03
CA ASN A 64 -4.13 4.92 -18.38
C ASN A 64 -4.29 5.85 -17.18
N VAL A 65 -5.36 5.68 -16.41
CA VAL A 65 -5.60 6.44 -15.17
C VAL A 65 -4.47 6.18 -14.16
N LYS A 66 -4.13 4.91 -13.92
CA LYS A 66 -3.01 4.54 -13.03
C LYS A 66 -1.68 5.14 -13.47
N ALA A 67 -1.40 5.14 -14.78
CA ALA A 67 -0.19 5.74 -15.34
C ALA A 67 -0.15 7.28 -15.16
N MET A 68 -1.28 7.96 -15.34
CA MET A 68 -1.39 9.41 -15.12
C MET A 68 -1.17 9.78 -13.64
N ILE A 69 -1.78 9.02 -12.72
CA ILE A 69 -1.59 9.21 -11.28
C ILE A 69 -0.11 9.00 -10.91
N SER A 70 0.49 7.90 -11.37
CA SER A 70 1.90 7.59 -11.11
C SER A 70 2.82 8.72 -11.62
N SER A 71 2.57 9.22 -12.84
CA SER A 71 3.34 10.32 -13.42
C SER A 71 3.20 11.62 -12.61
N THR A 72 1.99 11.90 -12.11
CA THR A 72 1.69 13.07 -11.27
C THR A 72 2.47 12.99 -9.96
N ILE A 73 2.44 11.84 -9.28
CA ILE A 73 3.17 11.61 -8.02
C ILE A 73 4.68 11.79 -8.25
N ILE A 74 5.24 11.17 -9.30
CA ILE A 74 6.68 11.27 -9.61
C ILE A 74 7.10 12.71 -9.89
N SER A 75 6.27 13.47 -10.60
CA SER A 75 6.58 14.89 -10.87
C SER A 75 6.68 15.74 -9.60
N SER A 76 5.99 15.33 -8.53
CA SER A 76 5.94 16.04 -7.24
C SER A 76 7.02 15.61 -6.24
N GLN A 77 7.34 14.31 -6.21
CA GLN A 77 8.13 13.69 -5.12
C GLN A 77 9.32 12.84 -5.63
N GLY A 78 9.41 12.61 -6.95
CA GLY A 78 10.32 11.62 -7.53
C GLY A 78 9.87 10.17 -7.26
N GLY A 79 10.84 9.27 -7.16
CA GLY A 79 10.60 7.85 -6.88
C GLY A 79 10.74 6.94 -8.10
N LEU A 80 10.40 5.66 -7.90
CA LEU A 80 10.51 4.61 -8.91
C LEU A 80 9.15 3.93 -9.13
N VAL A 81 8.79 3.73 -10.40
CA VAL A 81 7.61 2.94 -10.77
C VAL A 81 8.00 1.49 -10.96
N THR A 82 7.22 0.58 -10.41
CA THR A 82 7.31 -0.86 -10.67
C THR A 82 5.90 -1.45 -10.72
N GLY A 83 5.42 -1.79 -11.91
CA GLY A 83 4.03 -2.19 -12.12
C GLY A 83 3.07 -1.07 -11.73
N ASP A 84 2.08 -1.39 -10.89
CA ASP A 84 1.08 -0.45 -10.38
C ASP A 84 1.57 0.37 -9.17
N ARG A 85 2.85 0.28 -8.79
CA ARG A 85 3.40 0.88 -7.57
C ARG A 85 4.40 1.99 -7.86
N VAL A 86 4.31 3.07 -7.08
CA VAL A 86 5.33 4.13 -6.98
C VAL A 86 6.01 4.01 -5.62
N SER A 87 7.34 3.86 -5.60
CA SER A 87 8.13 3.79 -4.37
C SER A 87 8.96 5.06 -4.17
N ILE A 88 8.89 5.65 -2.97
CA ILE A 88 9.58 6.88 -2.58
C ILE A 88 10.30 6.62 -1.27
N ILE A 89 11.56 7.05 -1.16
CA ILE A 89 12.32 6.99 0.10
C ILE A 89 12.24 8.37 0.76
N ALA A 90 11.60 8.44 1.93
CA ALA A 90 11.54 9.67 2.71
C ALA A 90 12.90 10.01 3.35
N ALA A 91 13.04 11.23 3.87
CA ALA A 91 14.32 11.73 4.39
C ALA A 91 14.89 10.93 5.58
N ASP A 92 14.02 10.27 6.36
CA ASP A 92 14.36 9.42 7.50
C ASP A 92 14.58 7.95 7.13
N GLY A 93 14.48 7.60 5.84
CA GLY A 93 14.64 6.24 5.35
C GLY A 93 13.34 5.41 5.31
N LEU A 94 12.19 5.97 5.70
CA LEU A 94 10.89 5.33 5.52
C LEU A 94 10.62 5.09 4.03
N LEU A 95 10.25 3.86 3.67
CA LEU A 95 9.83 3.53 2.30
C LEU A 95 8.33 3.72 2.15
N VAL A 96 7.95 4.73 1.38
CA VAL A 96 6.55 4.99 1.01
C VAL A 96 6.24 4.27 -0.30
N VAL A 97 5.17 3.49 -0.30
CA VAL A 97 4.69 2.73 -1.46
C VAL A 97 3.28 3.20 -1.78
N ILE A 98 3.08 3.82 -2.93
CA ILE A 98 1.76 4.18 -3.43
C ILE A 98 1.33 3.12 -4.45
N ASP A 99 0.35 2.29 -4.08
CA ASP A 99 -0.20 1.24 -4.93
C ASP A 99 -1.47 1.75 -5.61
N THR A 100 -1.41 1.92 -6.93
CA THR A 100 -2.53 2.45 -7.73
C THR A 100 -3.55 1.37 -8.12
N CYS A 101 -3.36 0.10 -7.73
CA CYS A 101 -4.31 -0.97 -8.00
C CYS A 101 -5.54 -0.85 -7.08
N PRO A 102 -6.74 -0.56 -7.63
CA PRO A 102 -7.93 -0.32 -6.83
C PRO A 102 -8.64 -1.59 -6.35
N ASP A 103 -8.19 -2.77 -6.78
CA ASP A 103 -8.84 -4.04 -6.52
C ASP A 103 -7.86 -5.05 -5.93
N GLY A 104 -8.11 -5.48 -4.69
CA GLY A 104 -7.25 -6.42 -3.98
C GLY A 104 -7.26 -7.82 -4.62
N GLN A 105 -8.35 -8.23 -5.27
CA GLN A 105 -8.38 -9.50 -6.01
C GLN A 105 -7.53 -9.41 -7.27
N GLN A 106 -7.55 -8.27 -7.97
CA GLN A 106 -6.65 -8.06 -9.10
C GLN A 106 -5.20 -8.01 -8.64
N ARG A 107 -4.88 -7.35 -7.52
CA ARG A 107 -3.54 -7.34 -6.92
C ARG A 107 -3.07 -8.76 -6.62
N PHE A 108 -3.96 -9.60 -6.06
CA PHE A 108 -3.68 -11.01 -5.81
C PHE A 108 -3.39 -11.79 -7.10
N VAL A 109 -4.23 -11.65 -8.13
CA VAL A 109 -4.03 -12.30 -9.43
C VAL A 109 -2.71 -11.86 -10.06
N ASN A 110 -2.38 -10.57 -10.00
CA ASN A 110 -1.12 -10.03 -10.50
C ASN A 110 0.08 -10.63 -9.74
N ALA A 111 -0.02 -10.79 -8.42
CA ALA A 111 1.02 -11.43 -7.61
C ALA A 111 1.23 -12.90 -8.00
N VAL A 112 0.15 -13.67 -8.15
CA VAL A 112 0.22 -15.06 -8.63
C VAL A 112 0.85 -15.14 -10.02
N ALA A 113 0.51 -14.22 -10.93
CA ALA A 113 1.06 -14.18 -12.28
C ALA A 113 2.57 -13.84 -12.33
N GLN A 114 3.10 -13.16 -11.31
CA GLN A 114 4.54 -12.88 -11.17
C GLN A 114 5.32 -14.10 -10.66
N LEU A 115 4.65 -15.02 -9.96
CA LEU A 115 5.28 -16.25 -9.48
C LEU A 115 5.42 -17.24 -10.64
N SER A 116 6.63 -17.76 -10.82
CA SER A 116 6.89 -18.71 -11.91
C SER A 116 6.12 -20.02 -11.72
N SER A 117 5.60 -20.59 -12.81
CA SER A 117 4.89 -21.88 -12.81
C SER A 117 5.73 -23.07 -12.37
N ASN A 118 7.06 -22.92 -12.31
CA ASN A 118 8.02 -23.96 -11.94
C ASN A 118 8.39 -23.96 -10.45
N GLN A 119 7.79 -23.06 -9.66
CA GLN A 119 8.04 -22.98 -8.22
C GLN A 119 6.83 -23.50 -7.43
N ILE A 120 7.11 -24.14 -6.29
CA ILE A 120 6.08 -24.40 -5.28
C ILE A 120 5.61 -23.04 -4.74
N ILE A 121 4.37 -22.70 -5.03
CA ILE A 121 3.71 -21.51 -4.47
C ILE A 121 3.16 -21.90 -3.09
N ASP A 122 3.58 -21.14 -2.07
CA ASP A 122 3.07 -21.23 -0.71
C ASP A 122 2.59 -19.85 -0.24
N GLU A 123 1.90 -19.81 0.90
CA GLU A 123 1.33 -18.58 1.48
C GLU A 123 2.41 -17.52 1.73
N ALA A 124 3.59 -17.92 2.22
CA ALA A 124 4.66 -16.99 2.56
C ALA A 124 5.24 -16.29 1.32
N LYS A 125 5.45 -17.02 0.22
CA LYS A 125 5.90 -16.43 -1.05
C LYS A 125 4.84 -15.51 -1.63
N LEU A 126 3.58 -15.93 -1.58
CA LEU A 126 2.47 -15.12 -2.10
C LEU A 126 2.31 -13.83 -1.30
N ALA A 127 2.35 -13.90 0.04
CA ALA A 127 2.33 -12.74 0.92
C ALA A 127 3.47 -11.77 0.57
N ALA A 128 4.70 -12.28 0.46
CA ALA A 128 5.87 -11.46 0.12
C ALA A 128 5.73 -10.77 -1.26
N THR A 129 5.17 -11.46 -2.26
CA THR A 129 4.91 -10.86 -3.57
C THR A 129 3.81 -9.80 -3.50
N ILE A 130 2.74 -10.05 -2.76
CA ILE A 130 1.63 -9.08 -2.58
C ILE A 130 2.13 -7.81 -1.90
N VAL A 131 2.93 -7.90 -0.85
CA VAL A 131 3.33 -6.70 -0.06
C VAL A 131 4.62 -6.03 -0.54
N SER A 132 5.33 -6.62 -1.49
CA SER A 132 6.58 -6.08 -2.05
C SER A 132 6.47 -4.59 -2.46
N PRO A 133 7.42 -3.71 -2.14
CA PRO A 133 8.75 -3.98 -1.58
C PRO A 133 8.79 -4.09 -0.04
N ALA A 134 7.65 -4.08 0.65
CA ALA A 134 7.63 -4.29 2.09
C ALA A 134 8.15 -5.69 2.45
N SER A 135 8.88 -5.79 3.56
CA SER A 135 9.44 -7.06 4.04
C SER A 135 8.47 -7.89 4.88
N GLY A 136 7.26 -7.38 5.12
CA GLY A 136 6.24 -7.98 5.96
C GLY A 136 4.86 -7.37 5.72
N GLU A 137 3.83 -8.06 6.21
CA GLU A 137 2.44 -7.59 6.14
C GLU A 137 2.22 -6.32 6.97
N PRO A 138 1.19 -5.51 6.65
CA PRO A 138 0.87 -4.33 7.44
C PRO A 138 0.43 -4.75 8.86
N ASP A 139 1.10 -4.20 9.87
CA ASP A 139 0.72 -4.37 11.27
C ASP A 139 -0.57 -3.59 11.60
N LEU A 140 -0.76 -2.44 10.94
CA LEU A 140 -1.92 -1.56 11.07
C LEU A 140 -2.41 -1.12 9.70
N THR A 141 -3.71 -1.25 9.47
CA THR A 141 -4.43 -0.77 8.29
C THR A 141 -5.41 0.32 8.70
N LEU A 142 -5.13 1.55 8.29
CA LEU A 142 -6.01 2.70 8.44
C LEU A 142 -6.91 2.81 7.20
N ILE A 143 -8.22 2.86 7.39
CA ILE A 143 -9.20 3.04 6.33
C ILE A 143 -9.86 4.40 6.51
N LEU A 144 -9.58 5.32 5.59
CA LEU A 144 -10.20 6.65 5.55
C LEU A 144 -11.47 6.56 4.71
N GLY A 145 -12.61 6.38 5.38
CA GLY A 145 -13.91 6.19 4.75
C GLY A 145 -14.93 5.51 5.68
N PRO A 146 -16.15 5.22 5.18
CA PRO A 146 -17.24 4.74 6.01
C PRO A 146 -16.90 3.41 6.70
N PRO A 147 -17.15 3.27 8.02
CA PRO A 147 -16.86 2.04 8.78
C PRO A 147 -17.79 0.88 8.43
N THR A 148 -18.80 1.12 7.58
CA THR A 148 -19.81 0.13 7.19
C THR A 148 -19.44 -0.65 5.93
N LYS A 149 -18.29 -0.35 5.30
CA LYS A 149 -17.89 -0.99 4.05
C LYS A 149 -16.39 -1.26 4.05
N ILE A 150 -16.03 -2.48 3.64
CA ILE A 150 -14.64 -2.84 3.38
C ILE A 150 -14.23 -2.29 2.00
N PRO A 151 -13.07 -1.63 1.88
CA PRO A 151 -12.54 -1.17 0.60
C PRO A 151 -12.32 -2.31 -0.40
N GLN A 152 -12.54 -2.06 -1.69
CA GLN A 152 -12.33 -3.05 -2.76
C GLN A 152 -10.84 -3.43 -2.90
N SER A 153 -9.96 -2.50 -2.56
CA SER A 153 -8.51 -2.64 -2.64
C SER A 153 -7.90 -3.50 -1.54
N LEU A 154 -8.66 -3.86 -0.50
CA LEU A 154 -8.20 -4.66 0.63
C LEU A 154 -8.81 -6.06 0.55
N VAL A 155 -7.95 -7.07 0.45
CA VAL A 155 -8.38 -8.49 0.42
C VAL A 155 -7.43 -9.32 1.27
N TRP A 156 -6.13 -9.30 0.93
CA TRP A 156 -5.12 -10.07 1.64
C TRP A 156 -4.80 -9.46 3.01
N GLU A 157 -4.70 -8.13 3.04
CA GLU A 157 -4.26 -7.34 4.19
C GLU A 157 -5.25 -7.43 5.37
N LEU A 158 -6.49 -7.83 5.10
CA LEU A 158 -7.55 -8.00 6.12
C LEU A 158 -7.37 -9.24 6.99
N ALA A 159 -6.50 -10.19 6.60
CA ALA A 159 -6.36 -11.46 7.31
C ALA A 159 -5.62 -11.33 8.64
N TYR A 160 -4.62 -10.45 8.73
CA TYR A 160 -3.65 -10.42 9.84
C TYR A 160 -3.33 -9.00 10.37
N SER A 161 -3.83 -7.95 9.73
CA SER A 161 -3.62 -6.55 10.13
C SER A 161 -4.66 -6.09 11.16
N GLU A 162 -4.25 -5.25 12.10
CA GLU A 162 -5.22 -4.49 12.91
C GLU A 162 -5.90 -3.43 12.03
N ILE A 163 -7.23 -3.33 12.09
CA ILE A 163 -8.00 -2.44 11.20
C ILE A 163 -8.61 -1.29 12.01
N VAL A 164 -8.36 -0.06 11.57
CA VAL A 164 -8.97 1.15 12.15
C VAL A 164 -9.67 1.93 11.04
N PHE A 165 -10.95 2.22 11.25
CA PHE A 165 -11.70 3.12 10.39
C PHE A 165 -11.68 4.54 10.95
N LEU A 166 -11.44 5.51 10.07
CA LEU A 166 -11.56 6.93 10.36
C LEU A 166 -12.54 7.53 9.36
N ASP A 167 -13.64 8.06 9.88
CA ASP A 167 -14.66 8.76 9.10
C ASP A 167 -14.26 10.23 9.00
N VAL A 168 -13.54 10.57 7.92
CA VAL A 168 -12.89 11.87 7.68
C VAL A 168 -13.29 12.48 6.35
#